data_AF-A0A061R687-F1
#
_entry.id   AF-A0A061R687-F1
#
_cell.length_a   1.000
_cell.length_b   1.000
_cell.length_c   1.000
_cell.angle_alpha   90.00
_cell.angle_beta   90.00
_cell.angle_gamma   90.00
#
_symmetry.space_group_name_H-M   'P 1'
#
loop_
_entity.id
_entity.type
_entity.pdbx_description
1 polymer ?
#
loop_
_entity_poly.entity_id
_entity_poly.type
_entity_poly.pdbx_seq_one_letter_code
_entity_poly.pdbx_strand_id
1 'polypeptide(L)'
;MWQLKLAGRVITTCIRTVAALYLGVRAGIAAERSIVAFHSRASRRIFLYQYKKLLRVPKRILLQIRDEMASHARRSLQGDKSSTMPMLPAYVDRLPTGSESGTFFALDLGGTNFRVRYVALEKGKDEIDTKSVQYKISKAIMTAPVEDLFDYMASKSVPFMRRFLDPKAGRPRIGFTFSFPMEQTGIASARLLRWTKGYSCPGGVGSDPVRLLKDAFARKGMEVDVPVLANDTVAVLAAGRYYHPDCRMGVILGTGTNAAYMERTARIARAELPSGTEEMAINTEWADFLGESLPTLPEDRGLDEASFNTGLQLYEKMISGMRLGAALRQASAPPARPRPRPQPAGPGPLPRGARPRLSFAGRTPRPAPRPLLDEPAPASRCIGLSPRKRGRVARGFG
;
A
#
# COMPACT_ATOMS: atom_id res chain seq x y z
N MET A 1 -3.97 -26.79 5.69
CA MET A 1 -2.77 -26.61 6.55
C MET A 1 -1.44 -26.62 5.77
N TRP A 2 -1.29 -27.39 4.68
CA TRP A 2 -0.03 -27.49 3.93
C TRP A 2 0.33 -26.21 3.12
N GLN A 3 -0.67 -25.59 2.48
CA GLN A 3 -0.53 -24.32 1.73
C GLN A 3 -0.02 -23.14 2.60
N LEU A 4 -0.45 -23.06 3.87
CA LEU A 4 0.04 -22.06 4.86
C LEU A 4 1.48 -22.31 5.31
N LYS A 5 1.91 -23.57 5.40
CA LYS A 5 3.30 -23.93 5.72
C LYS A 5 4.25 -23.58 4.57
N LEU A 6 3.78 -23.73 3.33
CA LEU A 6 4.53 -23.35 2.12
C LEU A 6 4.62 -21.82 1.96
N ALA A 7 3.51 -21.09 2.16
CA ALA A 7 3.51 -19.63 2.23
C ALA A 7 4.47 -19.10 3.31
N GLY A 8 4.49 -19.73 4.49
CA GLY A 8 5.46 -19.40 5.55
C GLY A 8 6.92 -19.63 5.14
N ARG A 9 7.23 -20.66 4.34
CA ARG A 9 8.58 -20.92 3.81
C ARG A 9 8.98 -19.94 2.71
N VAL A 10 8.05 -19.56 1.83
CA VAL A 10 8.26 -18.53 0.80
C VAL A 10 8.50 -17.17 1.45
N ILE A 11 7.66 -16.77 2.42
CA ILE A 11 7.83 -15.54 3.21
C ILE A 11 9.19 -15.53 3.91
N THR A 12 9.59 -16.64 4.54
CA THR A 12 10.90 -16.75 5.21
C THR A 12 12.07 -16.63 4.23
N THR A 13 11.90 -17.10 2.99
CA THR A 13 12.93 -17.04 1.94
C THR A 13 13.01 -15.65 1.33
N CYS A 14 11.88 -14.99 1.05
CA CYS A 14 11.83 -13.60 0.62
C CYS A 14 12.44 -12.65 1.68
N ILE A 15 12.15 -12.86 2.97
CA ILE A 15 12.76 -12.09 4.07
C ILE A 15 14.27 -12.29 4.12
N ARG A 16 14.78 -13.51 3.86
CA ARG A 16 16.22 -13.79 3.82
C ARG A 16 16.92 -13.11 2.64
N THR A 17 16.29 -13.09 1.47
CA THR A 17 16.80 -12.40 0.28
C THR A 17 16.79 -10.88 0.47
N VAL A 18 15.73 -10.33 1.08
CA VAL A 18 15.66 -8.91 1.47
C VAL A 18 16.70 -8.57 2.54
N ALA A 19 16.95 -9.44 3.53
CA ALA A 19 18.00 -9.25 4.53
C ALA A 19 19.42 -9.32 3.92
N ALA A 20 19.63 -10.15 2.89
CA ALA A 20 20.89 -10.21 2.16
C ALA A 20 21.11 -8.95 1.29
N LEU A 21 20.07 -8.46 0.60
CA LEU A 21 20.08 -7.17 -0.09
C LEU A 21 20.27 -5.99 0.89
N TYR A 22 19.66 -6.06 2.07
CA TYR A 22 19.81 -5.10 3.16
C TYR A 22 21.25 -5.05 3.69
N LEU A 23 21.92 -6.20 3.81
CA LEU A 23 23.34 -6.28 4.19
C LEU A 23 24.26 -5.79 3.06
N GLY A 24 23.94 -6.10 1.80
CA GLY A 24 24.72 -5.67 0.63
C GLY A 24 24.68 -4.16 0.39
N VAL A 25 23.51 -3.52 0.54
CA VAL A 25 23.35 -2.06 0.39
C VAL A 25 23.92 -1.31 1.59
N ARG A 26 23.97 -1.92 2.78
CA ARG A 26 24.58 -1.31 4.00
C ARG A 26 26.09 -1.36 4.06
N ALA A 27 26.75 -2.15 3.22
CA ALA A 27 28.21 -2.16 3.09
C ALA A 27 28.74 -1.04 2.16
N GLY A 28 27.88 -0.45 1.31
CA GLY A 28 28.30 0.47 0.25
C GLY A 28 28.16 1.96 0.58
N ILE A 29 29.25 2.57 1.06
CA ILE A 29 29.75 3.87 0.58
C ILE A 29 29.16 5.20 1.13
N ALA A 30 28.01 5.28 1.78
CA ALA A 30 27.49 6.61 2.24
C ALA A 30 27.61 6.91 3.75
N ALA A 31 27.78 5.90 4.61
CA ALA A 31 27.78 6.10 6.06
C ALA A 31 29.13 6.56 6.64
N GLU A 32 30.19 6.68 5.83
CA GLU A 32 31.51 7.09 6.34
C GLU A 32 31.62 8.60 6.61
N ARG A 33 30.86 9.44 5.90
CA ARG A 33 31.04 10.90 5.94
C ARG A 33 30.14 11.66 6.91
N SER A 34 29.08 11.05 7.43
CA SER A 34 28.18 11.70 8.41
C SER A 34 28.41 11.23 9.85
N ILE A 35 29.18 10.15 10.06
CA ILE A 35 29.72 9.75 11.39
C ILE A 35 30.97 10.58 11.72
N VAL A 36 30.87 11.90 11.53
CA VAL A 36 31.89 12.89 11.86
C VAL A 36 31.61 13.54 13.23
N ALA A 37 30.48 13.20 13.88
CA ALA A 37 30.18 13.62 15.25
C ALA A 37 30.82 12.72 16.34
N PHE A 38 31.32 11.53 15.99
CA PHE A 38 32.03 10.66 16.94
C PHE A 38 33.55 10.83 16.80
N HIS A 39 34.19 11.26 17.88
CA HIS A 39 35.59 11.69 17.90
C HIS A 39 36.62 10.55 17.74
N SER A 40 36.23 9.27 17.78
CA SER A 40 37.16 8.13 17.65
C SER A 40 36.63 6.95 16.82
N ARG A 41 37.54 6.18 16.20
CA ARG A 41 37.23 4.89 15.52
C ARG A 41 36.55 3.89 16.47
N ALA A 42 36.87 3.90 17.76
CA ALA A 42 36.29 3.01 18.76
C ALA A 42 34.80 3.33 19.01
N SER A 43 34.46 4.60 19.17
CA SER A 43 33.07 5.05 19.35
C SER A 43 32.20 4.69 18.15
N ARG A 44 32.74 4.79 16.93
CA ARG A 44 32.05 4.35 15.70
C ARG A 44 31.74 2.85 15.70
N ARG A 45 32.71 2.01 16.09
CA ARG A 45 32.50 0.55 16.17
C ARG A 45 31.43 0.18 17.20
N ILE A 46 31.42 0.85 18.35
CA ILE A 46 30.40 0.63 19.39
C ILE A 46 29.02 1.01 18.88
N PHE A 47 28.87 2.19 18.26
CA PHE A 47 27.62 2.63 17.67
C PHE A 47 27.09 1.63 16.63
N LEU A 48 27.92 1.26 15.65
CA LEU A 48 27.52 0.30 14.61
C LEU A 48 27.14 -1.06 15.19
N TYR A 49 27.84 -1.52 16.23
CA TYR A 49 27.51 -2.76 16.93
C TYR A 49 26.16 -2.68 17.64
N GLN A 50 25.88 -1.59 18.36
CA GLN A 50 24.59 -1.37 19.02
C GLN A 50 23.46 -1.22 17.99
N TYR A 51 23.67 -0.44 16.93
CA TYR A 51 22.69 -0.23 15.88
C TYR A 51 22.37 -1.52 15.12
N LYS A 52 23.37 -2.37 14.85
CA LYS A 52 23.16 -3.71 14.27
C LYS A 52 22.24 -4.58 15.13
N LYS A 53 22.28 -4.44 16.47
CA LYS A 53 21.37 -5.18 17.35
C LYS A 53 19.92 -4.71 17.22
N LEU A 54 19.71 -3.39 17.07
CA LEU A 54 18.36 -2.82 16.87
C LEU A 54 17.72 -3.31 15.57
N LEU A 55 18.52 -3.49 14.52
CA LEU A 55 18.05 -3.95 13.21
C LEU A 55 17.85 -5.46 13.12
N ARG A 56 18.32 -6.21 14.12
CA ARG A 56 18.16 -7.65 14.12
C ARG A 56 16.73 -7.99 14.51
N VAL A 57 15.95 -8.50 13.56
CA VAL A 57 14.62 -9.06 13.84
C VAL A 57 14.75 -10.53 14.23
N PRO A 58 14.54 -10.91 15.51
CA PRO A 58 14.64 -12.31 15.92
C PRO A 58 13.52 -13.16 15.32
N LYS A 59 13.78 -14.47 15.13
CA LYS A 59 12.79 -15.42 14.58
C LYS A 59 11.43 -15.36 15.29
N ARG A 60 11.41 -15.18 16.62
CA ARG A 60 10.16 -15.06 17.39
C ARG A 60 9.28 -13.89 16.91
N ILE A 61 9.89 -12.74 16.61
CA ILE A 61 9.17 -11.55 16.13
C ILE A 61 8.63 -11.80 14.72
N LEU A 62 9.43 -12.44 13.85
CA LEU A 62 8.96 -12.82 12.51
C LEU A 62 7.75 -13.76 12.56
N LEU A 63 7.71 -14.69 13.52
CA LEU A 63 6.57 -15.58 13.72
C LEU A 63 5.34 -14.84 14.23
N GLN A 64 5.52 -13.88 15.14
CA GLN A 64 4.42 -13.03 15.62
C GLN A 64 3.83 -12.18 14.49
N ILE A 65 4.68 -11.50 13.70
CA ILE A 65 4.24 -10.74 12.52
C ILE A 65 3.46 -11.64 11.56
N ARG A 66 3.97 -12.84 11.26
CA ARG A 66 3.25 -13.82 10.41
C ARG A 66 1.86 -14.12 10.96
N ASP A 67 1.75 -14.37 12.26
CA ASP A 67 0.50 -14.77 12.90
C ASP A 67 -0.50 -13.61 12.95
N GLU A 68 -0.03 -12.38 13.20
CA GLU A 68 -0.82 -11.16 13.11
C GLU A 68 -1.32 -10.91 11.69
N MET A 69 -0.45 -10.96 10.68
CA MET A 69 -0.85 -10.81 9.27
C MET A 69 -1.88 -11.87 8.88
N ALA A 70 -1.68 -13.13 9.29
CA ALA A 70 -2.63 -14.20 9.01
C ALA A 70 -3.98 -13.99 9.73
N SER A 71 -3.97 -13.40 10.92
CA SER A 71 -5.18 -13.01 11.65
C SER A 71 -5.92 -11.88 10.93
N HIS A 72 -5.22 -10.80 10.57
CA HIS A 72 -5.76 -9.67 9.81
C HIS A 72 -6.37 -10.15 8.48
N ALA A 73 -5.65 -11.00 7.75
CA ALA A 73 -6.13 -11.58 6.51
C ALA A 73 -7.44 -12.35 6.70
N ARG A 74 -7.50 -13.27 7.67
CA ARG A 74 -8.72 -14.06 7.95
C ARG A 74 -9.90 -13.17 8.35
N ARG A 75 -9.69 -12.21 9.24
CA ARG A 75 -10.73 -11.29 9.69
C ARG A 75 -11.28 -10.45 8.53
N SER A 76 -10.39 -9.90 7.70
CA SER A 76 -10.76 -9.10 6.53
C SER A 76 -11.58 -9.88 5.50
N LEU A 77 -11.16 -11.13 5.21
CA LEU A 77 -11.91 -12.03 4.34
C LEU A 77 -13.30 -12.36 4.90
N GLN A 78 -13.48 -12.30 6.22
CA GLN A 78 -14.77 -12.47 6.90
C GLN A 78 -15.57 -11.15 7.04
N GLY A 79 -15.12 -10.06 6.40
CA GLY A 79 -15.83 -8.78 6.38
C GLY A 79 -15.48 -7.82 7.51
N ASP A 80 -14.49 -8.15 8.35
CA ASP A 80 -14.04 -7.28 9.44
C ASP A 80 -13.27 -6.07 8.91
N LYS A 81 -13.91 -4.90 8.99
CA LYS A 81 -13.36 -3.61 8.54
C LYS A 81 -12.26 -3.06 9.45
N SER A 82 -12.04 -3.63 10.64
CA SER A 82 -10.94 -3.25 11.53
C SER A 82 -9.60 -3.86 11.10
N SER A 83 -9.62 -4.84 10.19
CA SER A 83 -8.39 -5.38 9.62
C SER A 83 -7.73 -4.36 8.71
N THR A 84 -6.47 -4.07 8.98
CA THR A 84 -5.66 -3.19 8.13
C THR A 84 -5.12 -3.90 6.88
N MET A 85 -5.42 -5.19 6.66
CA MET A 85 -5.11 -5.89 5.41
C MET A 85 -6.41 -6.02 4.59
N PRO A 86 -6.60 -5.24 3.52
CA PRO A 86 -7.88 -5.18 2.80
C PRO A 86 -8.35 -6.50 2.15
N MET A 87 -7.42 -7.38 1.77
CA MET A 87 -7.72 -8.70 1.16
C MET A 87 -8.77 -8.64 0.05
N LEU A 88 -8.47 -7.87 -1.00
CA LEU A 88 -9.39 -7.53 -2.07
C LEU A 88 -9.52 -8.68 -3.09
N PRO A 89 -10.74 -9.21 -3.34
CA PRO A 89 -10.97 -10.14 -4.45
C PRO A 89 -10.66 -9.48 -5.80
N ALA A 90 -9.89 -10.17 -6.65
CA ALA A 90 -9.44 -9.64 -7.93
C ALA A 90 -10.25 -10.17 -9.14
N TYR A 91 -11.27 -10.99 -8.89
CA TYR A 91 -12.14 -11.59 -9.93
C TYR A 91 -11.40 -12.45 -10.97
N VAL A 92 -10.19 -12.92 -10.63
CA VAL A 92 -9.47 -13.96 -11.38
C VAL A 92 -9.66 -15.28 -10.66
N ASP A 93 -10.51 -16.14 -11.21
CA ASP A 93 -10.86 -17.44 -10.65
C ASP A 93 -9.97 -18.58 -11.15
N ARG A 94 -9.29 -18.38 -12.28
CA ARG A 94 -8.37 -19.33 -12.88
C ARG A 94 -7.07 -18.65 -13.25
N LEU A 95 -5.96 -19.23 -12.82
CA LEU A 95 -4.64 -18.80 -13.25
C LEU A 95 -4.22 -19.56 -14.52
N PRO A 96 -3.28 -19.01 -15.31
CA PRO A 96 -2.80 -19.66 -16.51
C PRO A 96 -2.21 -21.05 -16.24
N THR A 97 -2.18 -21.87 -17.26
CA THR A 97 -1.69 -23.26 -17.23
C THR A 97 -0.37 -23.45 -17.96
N GLY A 98 0.04 -22.47 -18.78
CA GLY A 98 1.16 -22.58 -19.71
C GLY A 98 0.76 -23.18 -21.06
N SER A 99 -0.52 -23.57 -21.24
CA SER A 99 -1.05 -24.15 -22.47
C SER A 99 -1.83 -23.14 -23.33
N GLU A 100 -1.95 -21.91 -22.85
CA GLU A 100 -2.64 -20.82 -23.55
C GLU A 100 -1.95 -20.48 -24.88
N SER A 101 -2.76 -20.08 -25.85
CA SER A 101 -2.27 -19.66 -27.17
C SER A 101 -3.05 -18.47 -27.69
N GLY A 102 -2.43 -17.68 -28.56
CA GLY A 102 -3.04 -16.53 -29.22
C GLY A 102 -2.25 -15.25 -29.03
N THR A 103 -2.72 -14.18 -29.65
CA THR A 103 -2.08 -12.86 -29.62
C THR A 103 -2.89 -11.92 -28.73
N PHE A 104 -2.18 -11.22 -27.84
CA PHE A 104 -2.77 -10.35 -26.84
C PHE A 104 -1.95 -9.06 -26.73
N PHE A 105 -2.59 -8.01 -26.27
CA PHE A 105 -1.92 -6.80 -25.84
C PHE A 105 -2.02 -6.66 -24.32
N ALA A 106 -0.99 -6.08 -23.71
CA ALA A 106 -1.02 -5.72 -22.30
C ALA A 106 -0.68 -4.24 -22.13
N LEU A 107 -1.50 -3.54 -21.36
CA LEU A 107 -1.29 -2.16 -20.98
C LEU A 107 -0.98 -2.10 -19.48
N ASP A 108 0.15 -1.51 -19.12
CA ASP A 108 0.61 -1.40 -17.73
C ASP A 108 0.83 0.06 -17.37
N LEU A 109 -0.09 0.61 -16.57
CA LEU A 109 0.02 1.96 -16.03
C LEU A 109 0.69 1.90 -14.64
N GLY A 110 2.00 2.16 -14.64
CA GLY A 110 2.81 2.27 -13.43
C GLY A 110 2.86 3.69 -12.86
N GLY A 111 3.73 3.87 -11.86
CA GLY A 111 3.87 5.17 -11.15
C GLY A 111 4.42 6.32 -12.00
N THR A 112 5.41 6.06 -12.85
CA THR A 112 6.06 7.09 -13.69
C THR A 112 6.16 6.70 -15.16
N ASN A 113 5.74 5.48 -15.48
CA ASN A 113 5.88 4.89 -16.80
C ASN A 113 4.61 4.15 -17.17
N PHE A 114 4.26 4.27 -18.44
CA PHE A 114 3.23 3.49 -19.11
C PHE A 114 3.87 2.54 -20.09
N ARG A 115 3.47 1.28 -20.10
CA ARG A 115 3.99 0.27 -21.03
C ARG A 115 2.87 -0.31 -21.88
N VAL A 116 3.19 -0.52 -23.15
CA VAL A 116 2.35 -1.22 -24.11
C VAL A 116 3.14 -2.45 -24.55
N ARG A 117 2.53 -3.62 -24.48
CA ARG A 117 3.14 -4.89 -24.88
C ARG A 117 2.26 -5.63 -25.87
N TYR A 118 2.91 -6.24 -26.84
CA TYR A 118 2.36 -7.32 -27.64
C TYR A 118 2.90 -8.63 -27.09
N VAL A 119 2.03 -9.64 -26.98
CA VAL A 119 2.33 -10.95 -26.43
C VAL A 119 1.72 -11.99 -27.36
N ALA A 120 2.55 -12.85 -27.96
CA ALA A 120 2.09 -14.02 -28.70
C ALA A 120 2.41 -15.28 -27.89
N LEU A 121 1.35 -15.95 -27.43
CA LEU A 121 1.44 -17.23 -26.73
C LEU A 121 1.30 -18.35 -27.74
N GLU A 122 2.17 -19.35 -27.62
CA GLU A 122 2.11 -20.58 -28.41
C GLU A 122 2.14 -21.78 -27.49
N LYS A 123 1.21 -22.72 -27.72
CA LYS A 123 1.09 -23.92 -26.91
C LYS A 123 2.38 -24.74 -26.97
N GLY A 124 2.97 -25.03 -25.82
CA GLY A 124 4.17 -25.90 -25.72
C GLY A 124 5.49 -25.21 -26.05
N LYS A 125 5.52 -23.87 -26.20
CA LYS A 125 6.76 -23.11 -26.25
C LYS A 125 7.05 -22.46 -24.89
N ASP A 126 8.29 -22.62 -24.43
CA ASP A 126 8.77 -22.01 -23.18
C ASP A 126 9.04 -20.51 -23.34
N GLU A 127 9.42 -20.06 -24.55
CA GLU A 127 9.69 -18.66 -24.84
C GLU A 127 8.46 -17.98 -25.46
N ILE A 128 8.02 -16.90 -24.83
CA ILE A 128 6.92 -16.06 -25.33
C ILE A 128 7.49 -14.97 -26.23
N ASP A 129 6.96 -14.81 -27.44
CA ASP A 129 7.30 -13.64 -28.26
C ASP A 129 6.64 -12.40 -27.67
N THR A 130 7.48 -11.48 -27.21
CA THR A 130 7.03 -10.23 -26.61
C THR A 130 7.71 -9.04 -27.27
N LYS A 131 6.91 -8.03 -27.62
CA LYS A 131 7.40 -6.71 -28.04
C LYS A 131 6.87 -5.69 -27.05
N SER A 132 7.70 -4.73 -26.64
CA SER A 132 7.31 -3.74 -25.63
C SER A 132 7.78 -2.36 -26.02
N VAL A 133 6.96 -1.36 -25.73
CA VAL A 133 7.35 0.05 -25.69
C VAL A 133 7.00 0.63 -24.33
N GLN A 134 7.80 1.59 -23.88
CA GLN A 134 7.62 2.27 -22.60
C GLN A 134 7.64 3.78 -22.81
N TYR A 135 6.67 4.46 -22.20
CA TYR A 135 6.49 5.90 -22.27
C TYR A 135 6.59 6.48 -20.87
N LYS A 136 7.38 7.54 -20.71
CA LYS A 136 7.40 8.33 -19.47
C LYS A 136 6.15 9.19 -19.41
N ILE A 137 5.47 9.18 -18.26
CA ILE A 137 4.33 10.06 -18.01
C ILE A 137 4.85 11.33 -17.34
N SER A 138 4.55 12.49 -17.93
CA SER A 138 4.93 13.77 -17.35
C SER A 138 4.02 14.10 -16.17
N LYS A 139 4.52 14.93 -15.23
CA LYS A 139 3.69 15.40 -14.10
C LYS A 139 2.41 16.08 -14.56
N ALA A 140 2.47 16.83 -15.67
CA ALA A 140 1.30 17.49 -16.26
C ALA A 140 0.19 16.48 -16.60
N ILE A 141 0.53 15.33 -17.20
CA ILE A 141 -0.44 14.27 -17.51
C ILE A 141 -0.92 13.56 -16.23
N MET A 142 -0.06 13.39 -15.22
CA MET A 142 -0.44 12.79 -13.93
C MET A 142 -1.45 13.61 -13.13
N THR A 143 -1.61 14.91 -13.44
CA THR A 143 -2.54 15.84 -12.79
C THR A 143 -3.59 16.39 -13.73
N ALA A 144 -3.58 16.00 -15.01
CA ALA A 144 -4.60 16.38 -15.99
C ALA A 144 -5.94 15.70 -15.67
N PRO A 145 -7.07 16.19 -16.23
CA PRO A 145 -8.34 15.45 -16.24
C PRO A 145 -8.15 13.97 -16.61
N VAL A 146 -8.94 13.09 -16.01
CA VAL A 146 -8.77 11.64 -16.21
C VAL A 146 -8.89 11.25 -17.67
N GLU A 147 -9.77 11.90 -18.43
CA GLU A 147 -9.95 11.68 -19.86
C GLU A 147 -8.65 11.91 -20.62
N ASP A 148 -7.88 12.96 -20.27
CA ASP A 148 -6.61 13.30 -20.92
C ASP A 148 -5.52 12.25 -20.64
N LEU A 149 -5.50 11.67 -19.44
CA LEU A 149 -4.59 10.57 -19.11
C LEU A 149 -4.88 9.35 -19.99
N PHE A 150 -6.15 8.96 -20.10
CA PHE A 150 -6.53 7.79 -20.90
C PHE A 150 -6.40 8.06 -22.41
N ASP A 151 -6.66 9.29 -22.86
CA ASP A 151 -6.40 9.72 -24.24
C ASP A 151 -4.91 9.69 -24.57
N TYR A 152 -4.05 10.11 -23.64
CA TYR A 152 -2.61 9.96 -23.76
C TYR A 152 -2.25 8.47 -23.92
N MET A 153 -2.74 7.59 -23.05
CA MET A 153 -2.47 6.15 -23.12
C MET A 153 -2.91 5.55 -24.47
N ALA A 154 -4.13 5.86 -24.93
CA ALA A 154 -4.64 5.39 -26.22
C ALA A 154 -3.80 5.92 -27.38
N SER A 155 -3.44 7.22 -27.37
CA SER A 155 -2.61 7.85 -28.43
C SER A 155 -1.23 7.20 -28.57
N LYS A 156 -0.65 6.72 -27.46
CA LYS A 156 0.62 5.99 -27.46
C LYS A 156 0.46 4.53 -27.86
N SER A 157 -0.67 3.92 -27.50
CA SER A 157 -0.93 2.50 -27.75
C SER A 157 -1.29 2.20 -29.20
N VAL A 158 -2.19 2.99 -29.80
CA VAL A 158 -2.72 2.71 -31.15
C VAL A 158 -1.62 2.56 -32.21
N PRO A 159 -0.62 3.45 -32.34
CA PRO A 159 0.45 3.28 -33.33
C PRO A 159 1.29 2.04 -33.10
N PHE A 160 1.53 1.63 -31.85
CA PHE A 160 2.25 0.41 -31.53
C PHE A 160 1.41 -0.82 -31.88
N MET A 161 0.13 -0.85 -31.47
CA MET A 161 -0.77 -1.97 -31.70
C MET A 161 -1.00 -2.23 -33.19
N ARG A 162 -1.15 -1.18 -34.01
CA ARG A 162 -1.31 -1.32 -35.47
C ARG A 162 -0.14 -2.03 -36.17
N ARG A 163 1.06 -2.04 -35.58
CA ARG A 163 2.23 -2.74 -36.15
C ARG A 163 2.17 -4.26 -35.97
N PHE A 164 1.43 -4.73 -34.96
CA PHE A 164 1.40 -6.14 -34.56
C PHE A 164 -0.01 -6.74 -34.63
N LEU A 165 -1.03 -5.94 -34.92
CA LEU A 165 -2.38 -6.41 -35.09
C LEU A 165 -2.50 -7.13 -36.42
N ASP A 166 -2.92 -8.39 -36.40
CA ASP A 166 -3.37 -9.07 -37.61
C ASP A 166 -4.71 -8.44 -38.05
N PRO A 167 -4.80 -7.87 -39.27
CA PRO A 167 -6.03 -7.28 -39.79
C PRO A 167 -7.23 -8.26 -39.80
N LYS A 168 -6.98 -9.57 -39.76
CA LYS A 168 -8.01 -10.62 -39.74
C LYS A 168 -8.43 -11.04 -38.32
N ALA A 169 -7.69 -10.66 -37.29
CA ALA A 169 -7.89 -11.14 -35.91
C ALA A 169 -9.02 -10.42 -35.13
N GLY A 170 -9.82 -9.59 -35.79
CA GLY A 170 -10.92 -8.86 -35.15
C GLY A 170 -10.43 -7.77 -34.21
N ARG A 171 -11.18 -7.53 -33.10
CA ARG A 171 -10.84 -6.49 -32.12
C ARG A 171 -9.61 -6.91 -31.29
N PRO A 172 -8.62 -6.03 -31.07
CA PRO A 172 -7.50 -6.30 -30.19
C PRO A 172 -7.98 -6.60 -28.76
N ARG A 173 -7.47 -7.67 -28.16
CA ARG A 173 -7.75 -8.05 -26.77
C ARG A 173 -6.66 -7.50 -25.85
N ILE A 174 -7.03 -6.70 -24.87
CA ILE A 174 -6.13 -5.99 -23.95
C ILE A 174 -6.30 -6.51 -22.51
N GLY A 175 -5.21 -7.03 -21.94
CA GLY A 175 -5.09 -7.14 -20.49
C GLY A 175 -4.66 -5.81 -19.90
N PHE A 176 -5.51 -5.20 -19.07
CA PHE A 176 -5.23 -3.89 -18.48
C PHE A 176 -4.74 -4.02 -17.04
N THR A 177 -3.46 -3.74 -16.82
CA THR A 177 -2.88 -3.63 -15.49
C THR A 177 -2.99 -2.19 -14.99
N PHE A 178 -3.84 -1.98 -13.99
CA PHE A 178 -4.13 -0.67 -13.41
C PHE A 178 -3.80 -0.68 -11.92
N SER A 179 -2.56 -0.28 -11.59
CA SER A 179 -1.99 -0.47 -10.26
C SER A 179 -2.32 0.67 -9.30
N PHE A 180 -3.60 0.96 -9.12
CA PHE A 180 -4.11 1.92 -8.15
C PHE A 180 -5.13 1.23 -7.22
N PRO A 181 -5.31 1.74 -5.99
CA PRO A 181 -6.36 1.25 -5.10
C PRO A 181 -7.73 1.32 -5.79
N MET A 182 -8.32 0.16 -6.03
CA MET A 182 -9.58 0.02 -6.74
C MET A 182 -10.46 -1.03 -6.06
N GLU A 183 -11.77 -0.80 -6.11
CA GLU A 183 -12.77 -1.79 -5.76
C GLU A 183 -13.22 -2.47 -7.04
N GLN A 184 -12.76 -3.69 -7.30
CA GLN A 184 -13.23 -4.46 -8.44
C GLN A 184 -14.66 -4.95 -8.19
N THR A 185 -15.51 -4.79 -9.19
CA THR A 185 -16.89 -5.30 -9.22
C THR A 185 -17.04 -6.48 -10.18
N GLY A 186 -15.96 -6.80 -10.91
CA GLY A 186 -15.87 -7.89 -11.86
C GLY A 186 -14.45 -8.02 -12.42
N ILE A 187 -14.22 -9.02 -13.28
CA ILE A 187 -12.91 -9.27 -13.89
C ILE A 187 -12.45 -8.12 -14.80
N ALA A 188 -13.41 -7.36 -15.36
CA ALA A 188 -13.17 -6.25 -16.28
C ALA A 188 -13.98 -5.00 -15.89
N SER A 189 -14.21 -4.80 -14.59
CA SER A 189 -14.89 -3.61 -14.07
C SER A 189 -14.41 -3.29 -12.66
N ALA A 190 -14.23 -2.00 -12.38
CA ALA A 190 -13.86 -1.54 -11.06
C ALA A 190 -14.29 -0.10 -10.82
N ARG A 191 -14.08 0.36 -9.59
CA ARG A 191 -14.17 1.75 -9.20
C ARG A 191 -12.84 2.19 -8.61
N LEU A 192 -12.23 3.23 -9.18
CA LEU A 192 -11.04 3.82 -8.56
C LEU A 192 -11.39 4.42 -7.19
N LEU A 193 -10.66 4.05 -6.15
CA LEU A 193 -10.90 4.53 -4.79
C LEU A 193 -10.13 5.81 -4.48
N ARG A 194 -8.85 5.86 -4.87
CA ARG A 194 -7.97 7.02 -4.67
C ARG A 194 -6.77 6.94 -5.60
N TRP A 195 -6.29 8.10 -6.02
CA TRP A 195 -5.00 8.18 -6.70
C TRP A 195 -3.84 7.98 -5.72
N THR A 196 -2.75 7.40 -6.23
CA THR A 196 -1.48 7.22 -5.49
C THR A 196 -0.32 7.52 -6.45
N LYS A 197 0.92 7.29 -6.02
CA LYS A 197 2.12 7.38 -6.90
C LYS A 197 2.30 8.76 -7.56
N GLY A 198 1.74 9.81 -6.95
CA GLY A 198 1.81 11.19 -7.45
C GLY A 198 0.74 11.56 -8.49
N TYR A 199 -0.18 10.66 -8.82
CA TYR A 199 -1.34 10.99 -9.65
C TYR A 199 -2.39 11.77 -8.85
N SER A 200 -3.09 12.65 -9.54
CA SER A 200 -4.23 13.39 -9.00
C SER A 200 -5.12 13.88 -10.15
N CYS A 201 -5.59 12.96 -11.00
CA CYS A 201 -6.41 13.29 -12.17
C CYS A 201 -7.86 13.59 -11.75
N PRO A 202 -8.38 14.81 -11.95
CA PRO A 202 -9.79 15.14 -11.70
C PRO A 202 -10.74 14.23 -12.49
N GLY A 203 -11.88 13.86 -11.92
CA GLY A 203 -12.86 12.95 -12.54
C GLY A 203 -12.50 11.46 -12.47
N GLY A 204 -11.30 11.10 -12.01
CA GLY A 204 -10.86 9.71 -11.97
C GLY A 204 -11.45 8.89 -10.81
N VAL A 205 -11.53 9.47 -9.61
CA VAL A 205 -12.04 8.76 -8.43
C VAL A 205 -13.52 8.46 -8.61
N GLY A 206 -13.93 7.20 -8.38
CA GLY A 206 -15.29 6.74 -8.63
C GLY A 206 -15.55 6.24 -10.06
N SER A 207 -14.62 6.48 -11.00
CA SER A 207 -14.77 6.06 -12.39
C SER A 207 -14.24 4.64 -12.63
N ASP A 208 -14.79 3.98 -13.66
CA ASP A 208 -14.34 2.68 -14.12
C ASP A 208 -13.18 2.82 -15.12
N PRO A 209 -11.97 2.36 -14.77
CA PRO A 209 -10.80 2.47 -15.64
C PRO A 209 -10.95 1.68 -16.95
N VAL A 210 -11.74 0.59 -16.97
CA VAL A 210 -11.96 -0.18 -18.21
C VAL A 210 -12.81 0.63 -19.19
N ARG A 211 -13.89 1.25 -18.69
CA ARG A 211 -14.72 2.15 -19.52
C ARG A 211 -13.90 3.32 -20.06
N LEU A 212 -13.16 4.01 -19.18
CA LEU A 212 -12.30 5.13 -19.58
C LEU A 212 -11.30 4.75 -20.67
N LEU A 213 -10.70 3.55 -20.57
CA LEU A 213 -9.77 3.04 -21.56
C LEU A 213 -10.46 2.78 -22.91
N LYS A 214 -11.60 2.08 -22.90
CA LYS A 214 -12.35 1.79 -24.13
C LYS A 214 -12.79 3.07 -24.83
N ASP A 215 -13.31 4.03 -24.09
CA ASP A 215 -13.76 5.32 -24.63
C ASP A 215 -12.58 6.10 -25.25
N ALA A 216 -11.41 6.08 -24.60
CA ALA A 216 -10.21 6.72 -25.14
C ALA A 216 -9.71 6.05 -26.42
N PHE A 217 -9.74 4.72 -26.50
CA PHE A 217 -9.39 3.97 -27.70
C PHE A 217 -10.36 4.23 -28.85
N ALA A 218 -11.67 4.28 -28.58
CA ALA A 218 -12.69 4.65 -29.56
C ALA A 218 -12.45 6.06 -30.13
N ARG A 219 -12.13 7.05 -29.27
CA ARG A 219 -11.73 8.41 -29.71
C ARG A 219 -10.48 8.44 -30.59
N LYS A 220 -9.61 7.42 -30.53
CA LYS A 220 -8.43 7.27 -31.42
C LYS A 220 -8.69 6.33 -32.61
N GLY A 221 -9.95 6.00 -32.89
CA GLY A 221 -10.36 5.21 -34.05
C GLY A 221 -9.93 3.74 -33.98
N MET A 222 -9.93 3.15 -32.78
CA MET A 222 -9.67 1.72 -32.58
C MET A 222 -10.61 1.16 -31.51
N GLU A 223 -11.55 0.31 -31.91
CA GLU A 223 -12.37 -0.46 -30.98
C GLU A 223 -11.55 -1.63 -30.39
N VAL A 224 -11.60 -1.80 -29.08
CA VAL A 224 -10.81 -2.82 -28.35
C VAL A 224 -11.67 -3.58 -27.35
N ASP A 225 -11.27 -4.82 -27.08
CA ASP A 225 -11.85 -5.62 -26.01
C ASP A 225 -10.88 -5.65 -24.82
N VAL A 226 -11.40 -5.34 -23.63
CA VAL A 226 -10.63 -5.36 -22.38
C VAL A 226 -11.19 -6.47 -21.50
N PRO A 227 -10.82 -7.75 -21.73
CA PRO A 227 -11.41 -8.89 -21.00
C PRO A 227 -10.96 -8.99 -19.54
N VAL A 228 -9.88 -8.29 -19.16
CA VAL A 228 -9.35 -8.34 -17.80
C VAL A 228 -8.76 -7.00 -17.39
N LEU A 229 -9.15 -6.57 -16.19
CA LEU A 229 -8.51 -5.54 -15.38
C LEU A 229 -7.83 -6.24 -14.21
N ALA A 230 -6.53 -5.98 -14.01
CA ALA A 230 -5.76 -6.58 -12.94
C ALA A 230 -4.95 -5.55 -12.16
N ASN A 231 -4.78 -5.79 -10.87
CA ASN A 231 -3.68 -5.21 -10.10
C ASN A 231 -2.35 -5.84 -10.58
N ASP A 232 -1.26 -5.07 -10.59
CA ASP A 232 0.08 -5.55 -10.99
C ASP A 232 0.52 -6.82 -10.28
N THR A 233 0.19 -6.96 -9.00
CA THR A 233 0.62 -8.08 -8.18
C THR A 233 -0.15 -9.35 -8.53
N VAL A 234 -1.42 -9.22 -8.91
CA VAL A 234 -2.23 -10.32 -9.47
C VAL A 234 -1.67 -10.72 -10.85
N ALA A 235 -1.25 -9.74 -11.67
CA ALA A 235 -0.59 -10.04 -12.95
C ALA A 235 0.74 -10.78 -12.74
N VAL A 236 1.53 -10.44 -11.72
CA VAL A 236 2.75 -11.18 -11.34
C VAL A 236 2.43 -12.60 -10.90
N LEU A 237 1.37 -12.82 -10.13
CA LEU A 237 0.91 -14.17 -9.77
C LEU A 237 0.54 -14.98 -11.02
N ALA A 238 -0.22 -14.40 -11.94
CA ALA A 238 -0.64 -15.05 -13.18
C ALA A 238 0.55 -15.40 -14.08
N ALA A 239 1.47 -14.45 -14.29
CA ALA A 239 2.70 -14.68 -15.06
C ALA A 239 3.57 -15.76 -14.41
N GLY A 240 3.75 -15.72 -13.09
CA GLY A 240 4.50 -16.75 -12.37
C GLY A 240 3.86 -18.13 -12.51
N ARG A 241 2.52 -18.22 -12.49
CA ARG A 241 1.81 -19.49 -12.69
C ARG A 241 1.93 -20.02 -14.12
N TYR A 242 1.92 -19.14 -15.12
CA TYR A 242 2.09 -19.52 -16.52
C TYR A 242 3.39 -20.32 -16.74
N TYR A 243 4.51 -19.84 -16.20
CA TYR A 243 5.80 -20.54 -16.33
C TYR A 243 6.02 -21.65 -15.30
N HIS A 244 5.40 -21.54 -14.13
CA HIS A 244 5.61 -22.46 -13.03
C HIS A 244 4.27 -22.89 -12.41
N PRO A 245 3.77 -24.10 -12.69
CA PRO A 245 2.49 -24.61 -12.17
C PRO A 245 2.39 -24.57 -10.64
N ASP A 246 3.53 -24.62 -9.95
CA ASP A 246 3.61 -24.56 -8.49
C ASP A 246 3.67 -23.15 -7.89
N CYS A 247 3.66 -22.09 -8.71
CA CYS A 247 3.62 -20.72 -8.21
C CYS A 247 2.34 -20.49 -7.38
N ARG A 248 2.47 -20.15 -6.10
CA ARG A 248 1.33 -19.91 -5.19
C ARG A 248 1.13 -18.45 -4.81
N MET A 249 2.10 -17.58 -5.08
CA MET A 249 2.08 -16.20 -4.63
C MET A 249 2.85 -15.30 -5.59
N GLY A 250 2.23 -14.22 -6.03
CA GLY A 250 2.91 -13.09 -6.66
C GLY A 250 3.33 -12.10 -5.57
N VAL A 251 4.57 -11.63 -5.62
CA VAL A 251 5.10 -10.68 -4.63
C VAL A 251 5.83 -9.55 -5.34
N ILE A 252 5.46 -8.32 -5.02
CA ILE A 252 6.17 -7.11 -5.43
C ILE A 252 7.04 -6.63 -4.26
N LEU A 253 8.34 -6.51 -4.51
CA LEU A 253 9.33 -5.91 -3.61
C LEU A 253 10.14 -4.90 -4.41
N GLY A 254 9.69 -3.65 -4.45
CA GLY A 254 10.35 -2.59 -5.22
C GLY A 254 10.16 -1.23 -4.55
N THR A 255 9.76 -0.23 -5.34
CA THR A 255 9.41 1.11 -4.84
C THR A 255 8.33 1.06 -3.77
N GLY A 256 7.35 0.16 -3.93
CA GLY A 256 6.40 -0.24 -2.90
C GLY A 256 6.44 -1.75 -2.69
N THR A 257 5.47 -2.29 -1.96
CA THR A 257 5.36 -3.73 -1.75
C THR A 257 3.91 -4.20 -1.82
N ASN A 258 3.67 -5.38 -2.37
CA ASN A 258 2.35 -6.01 -2.33
C ASN A 258 2.48 -7.52 -2.52
N ALA A 259 1.41 -8.25 -2.22
CA ALA A 259 1.29 -9.66 -2.55
C ALA A 259 -0.09 -10.07 -3.04
N ALA A 260 -0.14 -11.10 -3.87
CA ALA A 260 -1.36 -11.74 -4.33
C ALA A 260 -1.24 -13.27 -4.29
N TYR A 261 -2.33 -13.97 -4.01
CA TYR A 261 -2.40 -15.43 -3.96
C TYR A 261 -3.82 -15.92 -4.29
N MET A 262 -4.00 -17.22 -4.53
CA MET A 262 -5.33 -17.83 -4.68
C MET A 262 -5.89 -18.24 -3.31
N GLU A 263 -7.10 -17.81 -2.98
CA GLU A 263 -7.84 -18.23 -1.78
C GLU A 263 -9.12 -18.97 -2.16
N ARG A 264 -9.57 -19.88 -1.30
CA ARG A 264 -10.85 -20.57 -1.43
C ARG A 264 -12.00 -19.61 -1.20
N THR A 265 -12.93 -19.55 -2.13
CA THR A 265 -14.12 -18.67 -2.03
C THR A 265 -14.96 -18.95 -0.79
N ALA A 266 -15.01 -20.21 -0.32
CA ALA A 266 -15.66 -20.60 0.92
C ALA A 266 -15.12 -19.88 2.18
N ARG A 267 -13.96 -19.21 2.11
CA ARG A 267 -13.39 -18.39 3.21
C ARG A 267 -13.60 -16.90 3.05
N ILE A 268 -14.27 -16.48 1.99
CA ILE A 268 -14.53 -15.08 1.67
C ILE A 268 -16.01 -14.82 1.99
N ALA A 269 -16.28 -14.19 3.12
CA ALA A 269 -17.62 -13.76 3.49
C ALA A 269 -17.95 -12.44 2.79
N ARG A 270 -18.10 -12.47 1.46
CA ARG A 270 -18.58 -11.33 0.67
C ARG A 270 -19.69 -11.79 -0.28
N ALA A 271 -20.76 -11.01 -0.33
CA ALA A 271 -22.02 -11.37 -0.97
C ALA A 271 -21.97 -11.39 -2.53
N GLU A 272 -20.88 -10.93 -3.13
CA GLU A 272 -20.81 -10.60 -4.57
C GLU A 272 -19.87 -11.51 -5.37
N LEU A 273 -19.43 -12.65 -4.81
CA LEU A 273 -18.61 -13.59 -5.57
C LEU A 273 -19.44 -14.32 -6.63
N PRO A 274 -18.90 -14.53 -7.85
CA PRO A 274 -19.58 -15.31 -8.87
C PRO A 274 -19.92 -16.73 -8.37
N SER A 275 -21.14 -17.19 -8.69
CA SER A 275 -21.58 -18.55 -8.33
C SER A 275 -20.73 -19.61 -9.03
N GLY A 276 -20.43 -20.71 -8.32
CA GLY A 276 -19.64 -21.82 -8.87
C GLY A 276 -18.12 -21.61 -8.89
N THR A 277 -17.61 -20.47 -8.41
CA THR A 277 -16.17 -20.23 -8.28
C THR A 277 -15.62 -20.87 -7.00
N GLU A 278 -14.65 -21.78 -7.12
CA GLU A 278 -14.02 -22.46 -5.96
C GLU A 278 -12.84 -21.70 -5.35
N GLU A 279 -12.05 -21.03 -6.20
CA GLU A 279 -10.89 -20.23 -5.80
C GLU A 279 -10.92 -18.87 -6.47
N MET A 280 -10.35 -17.87 -5.81
CA MET A 280 -10.30 -16.49 -6.25
C MET A 280 -8.94 -15.89 -5.93
N ALA A 281 -8.32 -15.20 -6.89
CA ALA A 281 -7.13 -14.42 -6.61
C ALA A 281 -7.47 -13.28 -5.65
N ILE A 282 -6.68 -13.15 -4.60
CA ILE A 282 -6.75 -12.08 -3.61
C ILE A 282 -5.55 -11.17 -3.77
N ASN A 283 -5.80 -9.89 -4.00
CA ASN A 283 -4.82 -8.84 -3.79
C ASN A 283 -4.81 -8.50 -2.29
N THR A 284 -3.70 -8.77 -1.61
CA THR A 284 -3.63 -8.61 -0.15
C THR A 284 -3.61 -7.16 0.29
N GLU A 285 -3.08 -6.25 -0.54
CA GLU A 285 -2.70 -4.89 -0.16
C GLU A 285 -1.94 -4.88 1.18
N TRP A 286 -1.03 -5.84 1.37
CA TRP A 286 -0.35 -6.07 2.66
C TRP A 286 0.51 -4.89 3.12
N ALA A 287 0.71 -3.91 2.25
CA ALA A 287 1.47 -2.71 2.53
C ALA A 287 0.80 -1.90 3.62
N ASP A 288 -0.54 -1.98 3.73
CA ASP A 288 -1.36 -1.36 4.77
C ASP A 288 -1.34 -2.10 6.11
N PHE A 289 -0.60 -3.22 6.22
CA PHE A 289 -0.50 -3.96 7.48
C PHE A 289 0.07 -3.09 8.62
N LEU A 290 -0.71 -2.97 9.71
CA LEU A 290 -0.32 -2.30 10.95
C LEU A 290 -0.41 -3.34 12.07
N GLY A 291 0.72 -4.01 12.35
CA GLY A 291 0.84 -4.99 13.42
C GLY A 291 1.55 -4.42 14.64
N GLU A 292 1.11 -4.79 15.83
CA GLU A 292 1.75 -4.42 17.09
C GLU A 292 3.16 -5.01 17.21
N SER A 293 3.39 -6.18 16.61
CA SER A 293 4.69 -6.86 16.61
C SER A 293 5.69 -6.28 15.60
N LEU A 294 5.34 -5.24 14.83
CA LEU A 294 6.27 -4.60 13.91
C LEU A 294 7.42 -3.94 14.71
N PRO A 295 8.69 -4.30 14.46
CA PRO A 295 9.84 -3.80 15.21
C PRO A 295 10.23 -2.39 14.73
N THR A 296 9.37 -1.40 15.01
CA THR A 296 9.58 -0.01 14.63
C THR A 296 10.70 0.64 15.44
N LEU A 297 11.57 1.37 14.75
CA LEU A 297 12.57 2.24 15.34
C LEU A 297 12.10 3.70 15.33
N PRO A 298 12.70 4.59 16.15
CA PRO A 298 12.40 6.02 16.13
C PRO A 298 12.50 6.64 14.72
N GLU A 299 13.43 6.18 13.88
CA GLU A 299 13.60 6.64 12.50
C GLU A 299 12.42 6.21 11.61
N ASP A 300 11.86 5.02 11.83
CA ASP A 300 10.68 4.59 11.08
C ASP A 300 9.48 5.50 11.40
N ARG A 301 9.33 5.89 12.67
CA ARG A 301 8.29 6.84 13.12
C ARG A 301 8.52 8.23 12.55
N GLY A 302 9.75 8.72 12.61
CA GLY A 302 10.10 10.02 12.02
C GLY A 302 9.86 10.05 10.50
N LEU A 303 10.09 8.93 9.79
CA LEU A 303 9.75 8.80 8.38
C LEU A 303 8.24 8.75 8.12
N ASP A 304 7.48 8.11 9.01
CA ASP A 304 6.02 8.05 8.93
C ASP A 304 5.39 9.43 9.17
N GLU A 305 5.80 10.12 10.23
CA GLU A 305 5.37 11.48 10.59
C GLU A 305 5.65 12.48 9.47
N ALA A 306 6.81 12.37 8.81
CA ALA A 306 7.19 13.23 7.69
C ALA A 306 6.55 12.85 6.35
N SER A 307 5.79 11.75 6.28
CA SER A 307 5.15 11.28 5.05
C SER A 307 3.79 11.94 4.81
N PHE A 308 3.36 12.02 3.54
CA PHE A 308 2.02 12.51 3.20
C PHE A 308 0.89 11.59 3.70
N ASN A 309 1.21 10.35 4.01
CA ASN A 309 0.28 9.30 4.47
C ASN A 309 0.65 8.83 5.88
N THR A 310 0.81 9.76 6.81
CA THR A 310 1.12 9.49 8.22
C THR A 310 0.15 8.46 8.82
N GLY A 311 0.68 7.49 9.58
CA GLY A 311 -0.09 6.43 10.20
C GLY A 311 -0.55 5.33 9.24
N LEU A 312 -0.26 5.44 7.95
CA LEU A 312 -0.64 4.46 6.92
C LEU A 312 0.59 3.78 6.33
N GLN A 313 0.39 2.57 5.79
CA GLN A 313 1.40 1.86 4.99
C GLN A 313 2.73 1.63 5.74
N LEU A 314 2.68 1.45 7.07
CA LEU A 314 3.87 1.31 7.92
C LEU A 314 4.72 0.10 7.51
N TYR A 315 4.08 -1.04 7.21
CA TYR A 315 4.78 -2.23 6.73
C TYR A 315 5.56 -1.94 5.43
N GLU A 316 4.96 -1.25 4.46
CA GLU A 316 5.67 -0.81 3.25
C GLU A 316 6.82 0.15 3.56
N LYS A 317 6.63 1.09 4.48
CA LYS A 317 7.68 2.04 4.88
C LYS A 317 8.90 1.34 5.48
N MET A 318 8.70 0.21 6.14
CA MET A 318 9.77 -0.59 6.74
C MET A 318 10.53 -1.47 5.73
N ILE A 319 9.88 -1.95 4.65
CA ILE A 319 10.48 -2.97 3.76
C ILE A 319 10.71 -2.53 2.32
N SER A 320 10.09 -1.44 1.86
CA SER A 320 10.19 -1.01 0.45
C SER A 320 11.48 -0.27 0.13
N GLY A 321 11.94 -0.41 -1.11
CA GLY A 321 13.16 0.20 -1.61
C GLY A 321 13.17 1.73 -1.55
N MET A 322 11.99 2.39 -1.66
CA MET A 322 11.89 3.85 -1.56
C MET A 322 12.35 4.38 -0.19
N ARG A 323 12.17 3.58 0.87
CA ARG A 323 12.28 4.06 2.26
C ARG A 323 13.53 3.57 2.98
N LEU A 324 14.13 2.46 2.53
CA LEU A 324 15.42 1.98 3.06
C LEU A 324 16.52 3.05 3.01
N GLY A 325 16.61 3.80 1.90
CA GLY A 325 17.58 4.89 1.77
C GLY A 325 17.30 6.10 2.66
N ALA A 326 16.03 6.37 2.96
CA ALA A 326 15.63 7.47 3.85
C ALA A 326 15.89 7.11 5.32
N ALA A 327 15.64 5.86 5.72
CA ALA A 327 15.97 5.35 7.04
C ALA A 327 17.48 5.42 7.31
N LEU A 328 18.30 5.07 6.32
CA LEU A 328 19.76 5.20 6.44
C LEU A 328 20.20 6.66 6.62
N ARG A 329 19.58 7.61 5.92
CA ARG A 329 19.89 9.05 6.07
C ARG A 329 19.52 9.57 7.46
N GLN A 330 18.35 9.20 8.00
CA GLN A 330 17.96 9.60 9.35
C GLN A 330 18.86 8.98 10.42
N ALA A 331 19.20 7.69 10.28
CA ALA A 331 20.13 7.01 11.17
C ALA A 331 21.55 7.61 11.17
N SER A 332 21.93 8.26 10.07
CA SER A 332 23.23 8.90 9.88
C SER A 332 23.22 10.40 10.20
N ALA A 333 22.07 10.99 10.53
CA ALA A 333 21.97 12.39 10.86
C ALA A 333 22.60 12.67 12.25
N PRO A 334 23.33 13.77 12.43
CA PRO A 334 23.80 14.16 13.75
C PRO A 334 22.59 14.38 14.68
N PRO A 335 22.71 14.09 15.99
CA PRO A 335 21.62 14.34 16.93
C PRO A 335 21.16 15.79 16.82
N ALA A 336 19.85 15.99 16.68
CA ALA A 336 19.27 17.32 16.61
C ALA A 336 19.71 18.12 17.83
N ARG A 337 20.32 19.30 17.62
CA ARG A 337 20.59 20.22 18.73
C ARG A 337 19.25 20.53 19.40
N PRO A 338 19.16 20.46 20.75
CA PRO A 338 17.93 20.80 21.44
C PRO A 338 17.51 22.20 21.00
N ARG A 339 16.26 22.35 20.53
CA ARG A 339 15.71 23.67 20.25
C ARG A 339 15.83 24.49 21.54
N PRO A 340 16.35 25.73 21.50
CA PRO A 340 16.36 26.57 22.68
C PRO A 340 14.93 26.68 23.19
N ARG A 341 14.73 26.44 24.49
CA ARG A 341 13.44 26.70 25.14
C ARG A 341 13.05 28.14 24.81
N PRO A 342 11.79 28.42 24.44
CA PRO A 342 11.34 29.80 24.30
C PRO A 342 11.61 30.49 25.64
N GLN A 343 12.46 31.53 25.61
CA GLN A 343 12.66 32.36 26.79
C GLN A 343 11.30 33.00 27.12
N PRO A 344 10.86 33.02 28.39
CA PRO A 344 9.70 33.80 28.75
C PRO A 344 9.96 35.25 28.32
N ALA A 345 9.01 35.84 27.61
CA ALA A 345 9.09 37.23 27.19
C ALA A 345 9.40 38.08 28.43
N GLY A 346 10.58 38.71 28.46
CA GLY A 346 10.89 39.70 29.46
C GLY A 346 9.83 40.81 29.43
N PRO A 347 9.55 41.47 30.56
CA PRO A 347 8.55 42.53 30.60
C PRO A 347 8.93 43.61 29.58
N GLY A 348 8.01 43.90 28.67
CA GLY A 348 8.18 44.93 27.66
C GLY A 348 8.46 46.30 28.29
N PRO A 349 9.08 47.24 27.55
CA PRO A 349 9.45 48.53 28.08
C PRO A 349 8.22 49.32 28.54
N LEU A 350 8.25 49.80 29.78
CA LEU A 350 7.23 50.69 30.33
C LEU A 350 7.18 52.00 29.54
N PRO A 351 5.97 52.54 29.25
CA PRO A 351 5.84 53.83 28.59
C PRO A 351 6.37 54.95 29.48
N ARG A 352 7.20 55.81 28.89
CA ARG A 352 7.70 57.05 29.52
C ARG A 352 6.56 58.05 29.66
N GLY A 353 6.26 58.46 30.89
CA GLY A 353 5.54 59.71 31.14
C GLY A 353 4.47 59.66 32.23
N ALA A 354 4.88 59.68 33.50
CA ALA A 354 4.18 60.37 34.59
C ALA A 354 5.06 60.34 35.85
N ARG A 355 5.54 61.51 36.30
CA ARG A 355 6.20 61.69 37.60
C ARG A 355 5.14 61.78 38.73
N PRO A 356 5.54 61.59 40.00
CA PRO A 356 4.78 60.82 40.98
C PRO A 356 3.89 61.68 41.88
N ARG A 357 2.87 61.06 42.49
CA ARG A 357 2.32 61.52 43.77
C ARG A 357 2.59 60.45 44.83
N LEU A 358 3.50 60.79 45.74
CA LEU A 358 3.72 60.11 47.00
C LEU A 358 2.52 60.34 47.91
N SER A 359 1.94 59.27 48.45
CA SER A 359 1.20 59.31 49.71
C SER A 359 1.42 58.00 50.45
N PHE A 360 2.04 58.12 51.63
CA PHE A 360 2.28 57.09 52.62
C PHE A 360 1.08 57.01 53.57
N ALA A 361 0.60 55.79 53.84
CA ALA A 361 -0.15 55.29 55.00
C ALA A 361 -1.04 54.15 54.47
N GLY A 362 -1.10 52.94 55.00
CA GLY A 362 -0.73 52.40 56.30
C GLY A 362 -1.80 51.34 56.65
N ARG A 363 -1.38 50.23 57.27
CA ARG A 363 -2.20 49.19 57.94
C ARG A 363 -2.75 48.03 57.09
N THR A 364 -2.15 46.86 57.31
CA THR A 364 -2.84 45.55 57.44
C THR A 364 -3.62 45.52 58.78
N PRO A 365 -4.50 44.53 59.14
CA PRO A 365 -4.64 43.15 58.62
C PRO A 365 -6.08 42.55 58.57
N ARG A 366 -6.22 41.37 57.93
CA ARG A 366 -6.86 40.09 58.40
C ARG A 366 -7.70 39.32 57.34
N PRO A 367 -7.80 37.97 57.48
CA PRO A 367 -8.12 37.05 56.39
C PRO A 367 -9.49 36.34 56.52
N ALA A 368 -10.00 35.76 55.41
CA ALA A 368 -10.82 34.53 55.29
C ALA A 368 -11.51 34.48 53.90
N PRO A 369 -12.11 33.37 53.44
CA PRO A 369 -11.71 31.96 53.51
C PRO A 369 -11.69 31.29 52.10
N ARG A 370 -11.20 30.04 52.03
CA ARG A 370 -11.29 29.15 50.85
C ARG A 370 -12.72 28.61 50.63
N PRO A 371 -13.12 28.31 49.39
CA PRO A 371 -13.99 27.18 49.07
C PRO A 371 -13.16 26.08 48.36
N LEU A 372 -13.00 24.90 48.94
CA LEU A 372 -13.86 23.70 48.86
C LEU A 372 -13.93 23.09 47.45
N LEU A 373 -13.33 21.90 47.38
CA LEU A 373 -13.31 20.92 46.30
C LEU A 373 -14.69 20.29 46.17
N ASP A 374 -15.19 20.14 44.94
CA ASP A 374 -16.23 19.16 44.63
C ASP A 374 -15.69 18.17 43.59
N GLU A 375 -15.66 16.91 44.01
CA GLU A 375 -15.46 15.70 43.22
C GLU A 375 -16.83 15.19 42.67
N PRO A 376 -16.83 14.18 41.76
CA PRO A 376 -17.80 14.08 40.69
C PRO A 376 -19.05 13.23 41.01
N ALA A 377 -20.12 13.46 40.25
CA ALA A 377 -21.34 12.66 40.24
C ALA A 377 -21.53 11.91 38.90
N PRO A 378 -22.31 10.80 38.87
CA PRO A 378 -21.88 9.55 38.26
C PRO A 378 -22.64 9.12 36.98
N ALA A 379 -22.11 8.04 36.40
CA ALA A 379 -22.63 7.25 35.31
C ALA A 379 -24.12 6.84 35.47
N SER A 380 -24.83 6.72 34.33
CA SER A 380 -26.14 6.09 34.27
C SER A 380 -26.37 5.36 32.94
N ARG A 381 -26.53 4.03 33.09
CA ARG A 381 -27.51 3.14 32.46
C ARG A 381 -27.34 2.70 31.00
N CYS A 382 -26.77 1.49 30.89
CA CYS A 382 -27.23 0.46 29.97
C CYS A 382 -28.70 0.06 30.28
N ILE A 383 -29.51 -0.09 29.24
CA ILE A 383 -30.76 -0.87 29.27
C ILE A 383 -30.67 -1.91 28.17
N GLY A 384 -30.74 -3.18 28.55
CA GLY A 384 -30.94 -4.30 27.66
C GLY A 384 -32.42 -4.53 27.38
N LEU A 385 -32.71 -5.07 26.19
CA LEU A 385 -33.96 -5.77 25.90
C LEU A 385 -33.64 -7.06 25.14
N SER A 386 -34.27 -8.14 25.60
CA SER A 386 -34.33 -9.50 25.07
C SER A 386 -35.73 -10.05 25.45
N PRO A 387 -36.17 -11.26 25.03
CA PRO A 387 -36.55 -11.65 23.68
C PRO A 387 -37.97 -12.29 23.66
N ARG A 388 -38.67 -12.28 22.52
CA ARG A 388 -39.84 -13.16 22.21
C ARG A 388 -40.06 -13.19 20.70
N LYS A 389 -40.61 -14.21 20.04
CA LYS A 389 -40.72 -15.67 20.18
C LYS A 389 -41.29 -16.11 18.81
N ARG A 390 -40.77 -17.22 18.27
CA ARG A 390 -41.43 -18.26 17.43
C ARG A 390 -42.44 -17.85 16.34
N GLY A 391 -42.13 -18.27 15.11
CA GLY A 391 -43.10 -18.66 14.09
C GLY A 391 -42.47 -19.62 13.06
N ARG A 392 -42.82 -20.91 13.14
CA ARG A 392 -42.56 -21.96 12.14
C ARG A 392 -43.85 -22.16 11.34
N VAL A 393 -43.81 -22.10 10.01
CA VAL A 393 -44.61 -22.88 9.01
C VAL A 393 -43.85 -22.71 7.66
N ALA A 394 -43.12 -23.70 7.14
CA ALA A 394 -43.50 -24.84 6.30
C ALA A 394 -43.89 -24.52 4.82
N ARG A 395 -43.06 -25.06 3.90
CA ARG A 395 -43.31 -25.64 2.55
C ARG A 395 -43.94 -24.79 1.42
N GLY A 396 -43.34 -24.92 0.23
CA GLY A 396 -44.00 -24.66 -1.06
C GLY A 396 -43.02 -24.58 -2.23
N PHE A 397 -43.19 -25.45 -3.22
CA PHE A 397 -42.40 -25.61 -4.46
C PHE A 397 -42.59 -24.46 -5.45
N GLY A 398 -41.63 -24.32 -6.37
CA GLY A 398 -41.67 -23.48 -7.57
C GLY A 398 -40.29 -23.33 -8.18
#